data_AF-A0A357Z3B5-F1
#
_entry.id   AF-A0A357Z3B5-F1
#
_cell.length_a   1.000
_cell.length_b   1.000
_cell.length_c   1.000
_cell.angle_alpha   90.00
_cell.angle_beta   90.00
_cell.angle_gamma   90.00
#
_symmetry.space_group_name_H-M   'P 1'
#
loop_
_entity.id
_entity.type
_entity.pdbx_description
1 polymer ?
#
loop_
_entity_poly.entity_id
_entity_poly.type
_entity_poly.pdbx_seq_one_letter_code
_entity_poly.pdbx_strand_id
1 'polypeptide(L)'
;KGKTTAEALRLAKTFIGMIKGEVTDEKQLEELDEAVALRGVAHMPARVKCAVLGWHTLEGALGKNEGHPSGAPDKDEKEKP
;
A
#
# COMPACT_ATOMS: atom_id res chain seq x y z
N LYS A 1 9.63 -6.88 5.62
CA LYS A 1 10.93 -6.15 5.64
C LYS A 1 11.95 -6.95 4.81
N GLY A 2 12.75 -6.31 3.95
CA GLY A 2 13.78 -6.99 3.13
C GLY A 2 13.49 -7.12 1.62
N LYS A 3 12.43 -6.48 1.10
CA LYS A 3 12.13 -6.46 -0.34
C LYS A 3 12.86 -5.29 -1.02
N THR A 4 13.29 -5.47 -2.28
CA THR A 4 13.95 -4.40 -3.06
C THR A 4 12.95 -3.29 -3.41
N THR A 5 13.46 -2.12 -3.78
CA THR A 5 12.64 -1.00 -4.25
C THR A 5 11.68 -1.39 -5.38
N ALA A 6 12.14 -2.23 -6.31
CA ALA A 6 11.33 -2.73 -7.42
C ALA A 6 10.18 -3.64 -6.94
N GLU A 7 10.45 -4.52 -5.97
CA GLU A 7 9.45 -5.41 -5.38
C GLU A 7 8.41 -4.61 -4.57
N ALA A 8 8.84 -3.61 -3.82
CA ALA A 8 7.93 -2.72 -3.10
C ALA A 8 6.99 -1.95 -4.05
N LEU A 9 7.51 -1.45 -5.18
CA LEU A 9 6.72 -0.81 -6.23
C LEU A 9 5.72 -1.77 -6.89
N ARG A 10 6.12 -3.03 -7.15
CA ARG A 10 5.22 -4.06 -7.68
C ARG A 10 4.07 -4.31 -6.72
N LEU A 11 4.35 -4.54 -5.44
CA LEU A 11 3.33 -4.81 -4.42
C LEU A 11 2.39 -3.62 -4.23
N ALA A 12 2.92 -2.40 -4.23
CA ALA A 12 2.10 -1.19 -4.14
C ALA A 12 1.09 -1.12 -5.30
N LYS A 13 1.53 -1.40 -6.52
CA LYS A 13 0.65 -1.43 -7.70
C LYS A 13 -0.38 -2.55 -7.63
N THR A 14 0.02 -3.74 -7.22
CA THR A 14 -0.90 -4.88 -7.03
C THR A 14 -1.96 -4.54 -5.98
N PHE A 15 -1.56 -3.94 -4.86
CA PHE A 15 -2.48 -3.51 -3.81
C PHE A 15 -3.47 -2.45 -4.31
N ILE A 16 -2.99 -1.41 -4.98
CA ILE A 16 -3.85 -0.36 -5.54
C ILE A 16 -4.82 -0.95 -6.56
N GLY A 17 -4.35 -1.85 -7.43
CA GLY A 17 -5.18 -2.55 -8.41
C GLY A 17 -6.24 -3.43 -7.75
N MET A 18 -5.90 -4.13 -6.67
CA MET A 18 -6.87 -4.90 -5.87
C MET A 18 -7.95 -3.99 -5.28
N ILE A 19 -7.57 -2.87 -4.66
CA ILE A 19 -8.51 -1.92 -4.04
C ILE A 19 -9.39 -1.22 -5.10
N LYS A 20 -8.91 -1.09 -6.34
CA LYS A 20 -9.71 -0.58 -7.46
C LYS A 20 -10.58 -1.64 -8.14
N GLY A 21 -10.41 -2.92 -7.81
CA GLY A 21 -11.06 -4.03 -8.49
C GLY A 21 -10.49 -4.35 -9.89
N GLU A 22 -9.30 -3.83 -10.20
CA GLU A 22 -8.58 -4.08 -11.46
C GLU A 22 -7.75 -5.37 -11.41
N VAL A 23 -7.28 -5.76 -10.21
CA VAL A 23 -6.50 -7.00 -9.98
C VAL A 23 -7.35 -7.99 -9.19
N THR A 24 -7.65 -9.12 -9.82
CA THR A 24 -8.39 -10.24 -9.23
C THR A 24 -7.60 -11.55 -9.21
N ASP A 25 -6.34 -11.50 -9.67
CA ASP A 25 -5.50 -12.70 -9.78
C ASP A 25 -5.06 -13.19 -8.40
N GLU A 26 -5.48 -14.40 -8.03
CA GLU A 26 -5.25 -14.99 -6.71
C GLU A 26 -3.76 -15.13 -6.39
N LYS A 27 -2.89 -15.39 -7.38
CA LYS A 27 -1.46 -15.49 -7.13
C LYS A 27 -0.85 -14.15 -6.76
N GLN A 28 -1.28 -13.07 -7.43
CA GLN A 28 -0.82 -11.73 -7.10
C GLN A 28 -1.35 -11.25 -5.75
N LEU A 29 -2.57 -11.66 -5.40
CA LEU A 29 -3.17 -11.41 -4.09
C LEU A 29 -2.39 -12.13 -2.99
N GLU A 30 -1.97 -13.38 -3.19
CA GLU A 30 -1.16 -14.12 -2.20
C GLU A 30 0.16 -13.39 -1.85
N GLU A 31 0.76 -12.67 -2.80
CA GLU A 31 1.98 -11.86 -2.55
C GLU A 31 1.77 -10.69 -1.59
N LEU A 32 0.52 -10.23 -1.44
CA LEU A 32 0.12 -9.13 -0.55
C LEU A 32 -0.10 -9.59 0.90
N ASP A 33 -0.14 -10.90 1.15
CA ASP A 33 -0.26 -11.51 2.48
C ASP A 33 -1.39 -10.85 3.30
N GLU A 34 -1.11 -10.26 4.47
CA GLU A 34 -2.09 -9.55 5.30
C GLU A 34 -2.90 -8.46 4.55
N ALA A 35 -2.32 -7.82 3.53
CA ALA A 35 -2.97 -6.72 2.83
C ALA A 35 -4.18 -7.19 1.98
N VAL A 36 -4.29 -8.48 1.65
CA VAL A 36 -5.49 -9.08 1.01
C VAL A 36 -6.77 -8.87 1.83
N ALA A 37 -6.66 -8.75 3.16
CA ALA A 37 -7.82 -8.48 4.00
C ALA A 37 -8.57 -7.20 3.58
N LEU A 38 -7.87 -6.24 2.95
CA LEU A 38 -8.44 -4.99 2.47
C LEU A 38 -9.15 -5.11 1.12
N ARG A 39 -9.22 -6.30 0.49
CA ARG A 39 -9.97 -6.51 -0.77
C ARG A 39 -11.41 -6.01 -0.71
N GLY A 40 -12.06 -6.08 0.45
CA GLY A 40 -13.44 -5.61 0.65
C GLY A 40 -13.59 -4.09 0.55
N VAL A 41 -12.50 -3.33 0.73
CA VAL A 41 -12.48 -1.87 0.56
C VAL A 41 -12.79 -1.47 -0.90
N ALA A 42 -12.56 -2.36 -1.87
CA ALA A 42 -12.91 -2.12 -3.26
C ALA A 42 -14.40 -1.83 -3.48
N HIS A 43 -15.27 -2.37 -2.63
CA HIS A 43 -16.71 -2.11 -2.66
C HIS A 43 -17.12 -0.84 -1.89
N MET A 44 -16.17 -0.13 -1.28
CA MET A 44 -16.40 1.03 -0.41
C MET A 44 -15.71 2.28 -1.00
N PRO A 45 -16.31 2.97 -1.99
CA PRO A 45 -15.66 4.07 -2.71
C PRO A 45 -15.22 5.24 -1.82
N ALA A 46 -15.89 5.44 -0.67
CA ALA A 46 -15.48 6.42 0.34
C ALA A 46 -14.15 6.07 1.04
N ARG A 47 -13.79 4.79 1.11
CA ARG A 47 -12.61 4.26 1.83
C ARG A 47 -11.44 3.93 0.88
N VAL A 48 -11.72 3.71 -0.40
CA VAL A 48 -10.71 3.47 -1.45
C VAL A 48 -9.62 4.52 -1.41
N LYS A 49 -9.98 5.82 -1.42
CA LYS A 49 -9.02 6.93 -1.44
C LYS A 49 -8.10 6.94 -0.22
N CYS A 50 -8.63 6.67 0.96
CA CYS A 50 -7.84 6.62 2.20
C CYS A 50 -6.89 5.41 2.20
N ALA A 51 -7.33 4.26 1.68
CA ALA A 51 -6.54 3.05 1.63
C ALA A 51 -5.36 3.13 0.65
N VAL A 52 -5.51 3.81 -0.48
CA VAL A 52 -4.45 3.92 -1.52
C VAL A 52 -3.49 5.09 -1.32
N LEU A 53 -3.85 6.06 -0.47
CA LEU A 53 -3.05 7.29 -0.27
C LEU A 53 -1.62 6.98 0.17
N GLY A 54 -1.44 6.12 1.18
CA GLY A 54 -0.11 5.76 1.68
C GLY A 54 0.75 5.03 0.64
N TRP A 55 0.12 4.24 -0.24
CA TRP A 55 0.82 3.53 -1.32
C TRP A 55 1.24 4.47 -2.44
N HIS A 56 0.43 5.47 -2.78
CA HIS A 56 0.84 6.52 -3.72
C HIS A 56 2.01 7.34 -3.18
N THR A 57 2.03 7.63 -1.88
CA THR A 57 3.19 8.26 -1.24
C THR A 57 4.44 7.37 -1.33
N LEU A 58 4.30 6.07 -1.11
CA LEU A 58 5.39 5.10 -1.26
C LEU A 58 5.91 5.05 -2.71
N GLU A 59 5.04 4.98 -3.71
CA GLU A 59 5.43 5.00 -5.13
C GLU A 59 6.20 6.29 -5.49
N GLY A 60 5.75 7.43 -4.97
CA GLY A 60 6.45 8.70 -5.15
C GLY A 60 7.83 8.71 -4.49
N ALA A 61 7.91 8.26 -3.23
CA ALA A 61 9.16 8.19 -2.47
C ALA A 61 10.19 7.24 -3.08
N LEU A 62 9.74 6.13 -3.67
CA LEU A 62 10.60 5.15 -4.32
C LEU A 62 10.92 5.51 -5.79
N GLY A 63 10.09 6.33 -6.43
CA GLY A 63 10.16 6.65 -7.86
C GLY A 63 10.90 7.94 -8.22
N LYS A 64 11.05 8.92 -7.30
CA LYS A 64 11.70 10.21 -7.59
C LYS A 64 12.42 10.82 -6.37
N ASN A 65 13.72 11.06 -6.53
CA ASN A 65 14.46 12.10 -5.81
C ASN A 65 13.89 13.46 -6.24
N GLU A 66 13.01 14.07 -5.43
CA GLU A 66 12.78 15.52 -5.20
C GLU A 66 11.32 15.82 -4.80
N GLY A 67 11.15 16.47 -3.63
CA GLY A 67 10.12 17.49 -3.46
C GLY A 67 8.89 17.20 -2.58
N HIS A 68 9.09 17.35 -1.26
CA HIS A 68 8.12 17.90 -0.28
C HIS A 68 7.13 16.93 0.44
N PRO A 69 6.79 17.18 1.73
CA PRO A 69 6.52 16.19 2.76
C PRO A 69 5.03 16.06 3.08
N SER A 70 4.66 14.94 3.66
CA SER A 70 3.83 14.95 4.87
C SER A 70 3.90 13.57 5.50
N GLY A 71 4.72 13.46 6.54
CA GLY A 71 4.68 12.31 7.42
C GLY A 71 3.36 12.32 8.17
N ALA A 72 2.62 11.20 8.13
CA ALA A 72 1.84 10.81 9.29
C ALA A 72 2.83 10.11 10.24
N PRO A 73 2.90 10.53 11.52
CA PRO A 73 3.85 9.96 12.46
C PRO A 73 3.52 8.50 12.68
N ASP A 74 4.56 7.68 12.64
CA ASP A 74 4.61 6.34 13.19
C ASP A 74 4.20 6.44 14.67
N LYS A 75 2.91 6.18 14.94
CA LYS A 75 2.43 5.92 16.29
C LYS A 75 2.26 4.42 16.36
N ASP A 76 3.29 3.71 16.77
CA ASP A 76 3.21 2.59 17.72
C ASP A 76 4.61 2.04 18.03
N GLU A 77 5.51 2.93 18.46
CA GLU A 77 6.50 2.55 19.48
C GLU A 77 5.90 2.85 20.84
N LYS A 78 5.01 1.97 21.31
CA LYS A 78 4.63 1.92 22.73
C LYS A 78 5.29 0.71 23.37
N GLU A 79 6.55 0.96 23.69
CA GLU A 79 7.31 0.46 24.82
C GLU A 79 6.45 -0.30 25.85
N LYS A 80 6.75 -1.59 25.96
CA LYS A 80 6.39 -2.45 27.09
C LYS A 80 7.10 -1.92 28.34
N PRO A 81 6.36 -1.66 29.43
CA PRO A 81 6.55 -2.49 30.62
C PRO A 81 5.24 -2.99 31.23
#